data_AF-A0A1F8M4W1-F1
#
_entry.id   AF-A0A1F8M4W1-F1
#
_cell.length_a   1.000
_cell.length_b   1.000
_cell.length_c   1.000
_cell.angle_alpha   90.00
_cell.angle_beta   90.00
_cell.angle_gamma   90.00
#
_symmetry.space_group_name_H-M   'P 1'
#
loop_
_entity.id
_entity.type
_entity.pdbx_description
1 polymer ?
#
loop_
_entity_poly.entity_id
_entity_poly.type
_entity_poly.pdbx_seq_one_letter_code
_entity_poly.pdbx_strand_id
1 'polypeptide(L)'
;MSEKATQAKQLHEQGYGCAQAVLTSFAPEYGLSEEIALKIATGFGSGMGRMCEMCGALTGAYMVIGLKHGKLHSDGTKYGVNTETTYRLVAEIAARFTERNGSTHCRDLIEHDLSDPDQRAEVVRLGYFKTRRGKYIYDSVDLPDEWYLTTGNGFPSACYTVFKVIWYKKHEPVLWKRVHKILGTKDYINFKLTGKLLTDYSYASGTGIYDLKGWKYCHEFITASGIPADVWPEIVPSTHVIGKVRSEIAEEMGLSNDVLVVCGGVDNSCMALGAKNIKEGRVYTSLGSSAWIAVSSEKPVLDKQYKPYVFAHVMPNMFTSAVSIFADVFNTRILKTNIDQDAAALGAAAIAAVGCGLWSNFEKINAIHKAVEMVEPDVDNNRKYEKLLPVFVQSAEYQAQISDSLREIEL
;
A
#
# COMPACT_ATOMS: atom_id res chain seq x y z
N MET A 1 6.83 -15.56 3.08
CA MET A 1 7.37 -15.17 1.74
C MET A 1 6.21 -15.10 0.74
N SER A 2 6.39 -14.58 -0.49
CA SER A 2 5.34 -14.71 -1.51
C SER A 2 5.32 -16.14 -2.10
N GLU A 3 4.12 -16.67 -2.33
CA GLU A 3 3.92 -18.02 -2.88
C GLU A 3 4.69 -18.23 -4.21
N LYS A 4 4.68 -17.20 -5.07
CA LYS A 4 5.40 -17.19 -6.34
C LYS A 4 6.90 -17.27 -6.20
N ALA A 5 7.48 -16.66 -5.16
CA ALA A 5 8.92 -16.75 -4.91
C ALA A 5 9.31 -18.17 -4.44
N THR A 6 8.44 -18.83 -3.66
CA THR A 6 8.60 -20.25 -3.31
C THR A 6 8.50 -21.14 -4.55
N GLN A 7 7.48 -20.97 -5.40
CA GLN A 7 7.31 -21.74 -6.64
C GLN A 7 8.50 -21.54 -7.61
N ALA A 8 8.95 -20.30 -7.83
CA ALA A 8 10.11 -20.01 -8.66
C ALA A 8 11.42 -20.58 -8.06
N LYS A 9 11.60 -20.55 -6.74
CA LYS A 9 12.75 -21.18 -6.08
C LYS A 9 12.75 -22.69 -6.30
N GLN A 10 11.62 -23.37 -6.10
CA GLN A 10 11.48 -24.82 -6.31
C GLN A 10 11.82 -25.21 -7.75
N LEU A 11 11.33 -24.48 -8.75
CA LEU A 11 11.68 -24.68 -10.15
C LEU A 11 13.18 -24.50 -10.42
N HIS A 12 13.85 -23.54 -9.77
CA HIS A 12 15.30 -23.39 -9.91
C HIS A 12 16.08 -24.54 -9.24
N GLU A 13 15.60 -25.04 -8.10
CA GLU A 13 16.19 -26.18 -7.38
C GLU A 13 16.01 -27.51 -8.13
N GLN A 14 14.97 -27.63 -8.97
CA GLN A 14 14.79 -28.71 -9.96
C GLN A 14 15.72 -28.61 -11.18
N GLY A 15 16.48 -27.50 -11.32
CA GLY A 15 17.50 -27.32 -12.36
C GLY A 15 17.09 -26.43 -13.54
N TYR A 16 15.86 -25.89 -13.56
CA TYR A 16 15.46 -24.94 -14.59
C TYR A 16 16.24 -23.61 -14.48
N GLY A 17 16.51 -22.96 -15.60
CA GLY A 17 17.21 -21.67 -15.64
C GLY A 17 16.44 -20.57 -14.92
N CYS A 18 17.13 -19.56 -14.40
CA CYS A 18 16.52 -18.50 -13.59
C CYS A 18 15.38 -17.72 -14.31
N ALA A 19 15.44 -17.59 -15.65
CA ALA A 19 14.34 -17.03 -16.43
C ALA A 19 13.13 -17.97 -16.53
N GLN A 20 13.38 -19.28 -16.67
CA GLN A 20 12.35 -20.32 -16.73
C GLN A 20 11.61 -20.44 -15.41
N ALA A 21 12.36 -20.47 -14.31
CA ALA A 21 11.84 -20.48 -12.95
C ALA A 21 10.88 -19.32 -12.66
N VAL A 22 11.25 -18.10 -13.06
CA VAL A 22 10.43 -16.89 -12.84
C VAL A 22 9.25 -16.81 -13.79
N LEU A 23 9.39 -17.13 -15.08
CA LEU A 23 8.25 -17.07 -16.01
C LEU A 23 7.20 -18.15 -15.69
N THR A 24 7.65 -19.35 -15.35
CA THR A 24 6.77 -20.53 -15.20
C THR A 24 5.92 -20.46 -13.93
N SER A 25 6.41 -19.86 -12.83
CA SER A 25 5.60 -19.71 -11.61
C SER A 25 4.37 -18.80 -11.79
N PHE A 26 4.37 -17.92 -12.79
CA PHE A 26 3.23 -17.07 -13.17
C PHE A 26 2.49 -17.53 -14.44
N ALA A 27 3.08 -18.41 -15.25
CA ALA A 27 2.55 -18.77 -16.57
C ALA A 27 1.07 -19.23 -16.55
N PRO A 28 0.62 -20.11 -15.63
CA PRO A 28 -0.78 -20.54 -15.56
C PRO A 28 -1.79 -19.41 -15.29
N GLU A 29 -1.37 -18.34 -14.61
CA GLU A 29 -2.25 -17.22 -14.23
C GLU A 29 -2.54 -16.27 -15.40
N TYR A 30 -1.63 -16.23 -16.39
CA TYR A 30 -1.73 -15.39 -17.57
C TYR A 30 -1.94 -16.20 -18.86
N GLY A 31 -2.47 -17.42 -18.74
CA GLY A 31 -2.88 -18.26 -19.87
C GLY A 31 -1.73 -18.85 -20.70
N LEU A 32 -0.50 -18.79 -20.21
CA LEU A 32 0.66 -19.40 -20.84
C LEU A 32 0.86 -20.82 -20.29
N SER A 33 0.98 -21.82 -21.16
CA SER A 33 1.29 -23.18 -20.68
C SER A 33 2.72 -23.28 -20.18
N GLU A 34 2.93 -24.07 -19.11
CA GLU A 34 4.25 -24.34 -18.53
C GLU A 34 5.26 -24.83 -19.57
N GLU A 35 4.85 -25.73 -20.48
CA GLU A 35 5.71 -26.21 -21.57
C GLU A 35 6.24 -25.07 -22.46
N ILE A 36 5.38 -24.11 -22.81
CA ILE A 36 5.77 -22.96 -23.64
C ILE A 36 6.60 -21.96 -22.83
N ALA A 37 6.25 -21.72 -21.57
CA ALA A 37 7.02 -20.87 -20.65
C ALA A 37 8.46 -21.39 -20.48
N LEU A 38 8.62 -22.67 -20.17
CA LEU A 38 9.92 -23.33 -20.05
C LEU A 38 10.72 -23.27 -21.36
N LYS A 39 10.08 -23.51 -22.51
CA LYS A 39 10.74 -23.44 -23.84
C LYS A 39 11.21 -22.02 -24.18
N ILE A 40 10.31 -21.03 -24.14
CA ILE A 40 10.63 -19.63 -24.50
C ILE A 40 11.69 -19.07 -23.54
N ALA A 41 11.58 -19.31 -22.24
CA ALA A 41 12.47 -18.72 -21.26
C ALA A 41 13.88 -19.34 -21.21
N THR A 42 14.11 -20.49 -21.86
CA THR A 42 15.40 -21.22 -21.82
C THR A 42 16.59 -20.33 -22.22
N GLY A 43 16.46 -19.55 -23.31
CA GLY A 43 17.55 -18.74 -23.84
C GLY A 43 18.03 -17.62 -22.91
N PHE A 44 17.18 -17.14 -22.01
CA PHE A 44 17.50 -15.99 -21.14
C PHE A 44 18.25 -16.38 -19.86
N GLY A 45 18.43 -17.67 -19.59
CA GLY A 45 19.19 -18.16 -18.43
C GLY A 45 20.65 -17.70 -18.41
N SER A 46 21.20 -17.49 -17.20
CA SER A 46 22.60 -17.06 -17.00
C SER A 46 22.97 -15.74 -17.71
N GLY A 47 22.08 -14.75 -17.69
CA GLY A 47 22.33 -13.42 -18.27
C GLY A 47 22.25 -13.42 -19.79
N MET A 48 21.20 -14.06 -20.34
CA MET A 48 21.04 -14.37 -21.76
C MET A 48 22.18 -15.25 -22.33
N GLY A 49 21.96 -16.56 -22.37
CA GLY A 49 22.84 -17.50 -23.08
C GLY A 49 24.25 -17.67 -22.50
N ARG A 50 24.51 -17.28 -21.24
CA ARG A 50 25.84 -17.18 -20.60
C ARG A 50 26.72 -15.99 -21.04
N MET A 51 26.18 -15.02 -21.80
CA MET A 51 26.90 -13.77 -22.09
C MET A 51 27.13 -12.91 -20.83
N CYS A 52 26.43 -13.25 -19.73
CA CYS A 52 26.49 -12.58 -18.43
C CYS A 52 25.95 -11.14 -18.43
N GLU A 53 25.13 -10.83 -19.43
CA GLU A 53 24.37 -9.59 -19.52
C GLU A 53 23.12 -9.64 -18.62
N MET A 54 22.12 -8.81 -18.92
CA MET A 54 20.85 -8.67 -18.19
C MET A 54 20.34 -9.95 -17.52
N CYS A 55 20.23 -9.89 -16.19
CA CYS A 55 19.93 -11.00 -15.29
C CYS A 55 18.71 -11.79 -15.75
N GLY A 56 18.89 -13.11 -15.96
CA GLY A 56 17.82 -13.97 -16.47
C GLY A 56 16.57 -14.02 -15.58
N ALA A 57 16.73 -13.90 -14.25
CA ALA A 57 15.59 -13.81 -13.33
C ALA A 57 14.74 -12.55 -13.60
N LEU A 58 15.42 -11.40 -13.73
CA LEU A 58 14.81 -10.11 -14.05
C LEU A 58 14.18 -10.10 -15.45
N THR A 59 14.82 -10.74 -16.44
CA THR A 59 14.22 -10.99 -17.77
C THR A 59 12.96 -11.85 -17.68
N GLY A 60 12.95 -12.85 -16.80
CA GLY A 60 11.75 -13.62 -16.46
C GLY A 60 10.61 -12.72 -15.98
N ALA A 61 10.89 -11.82 -15.03
CA ALA A 61 9.92 -10.86 -14.52
C ALA A 61 9.42 -9.89 -15.60
N TYR A 62 10.28 -9.44 -16.52
CA TYR A 62 9.86 -8.62 -17.66
C TYR A 62 8.88 -9.36 -18.59
N MET A 63 9.11 -10.66 -18.82
CA MET A 63 8.17 -11.50 -19.59
C MET A 63 6.83 -11.66 -18.85
N VAL A 64 6.83 -11.79 -17.52
CA VAL A 64 5.58 -11.82 -16.71
C VAL A 64 4.83 -10.49 -16.77
N ILE A 65 5.51 -9.34 -16.67
CA ILE A 65 4.92 -8.01 -16.86
C ILE A 65 4.33 -7.91 -18.28
N GLY A 66 5.04 -8.41 -19.30
CA GLY A 66 4.58 -8.46 -20.68
C GLY A 66 3.34 -9.35 -20.90
N LEU A 67 3.22 -10.47 -20.19
CA LEU A 67 2.01 -11.31 -20.21
C LEU A 67 0.81 -10.58 -19.58
N LYS A 68 1.00 -9.91 -18.44
CA LYS A 68 -0.08 -9.23 -17.70
C LYS A 68 -0.54 -7.91 -18.35
N HIS A 69 0.38 -7.13 -18.93
CA HIS A 69 0.13 -5.76 -19.40
C HIS A 69 0.38 -5.52 -20.90
N GLY A 70 0.79 -6.55 -21.65
CA GLY A 70 1.21 -6.43 -23.04
C GLY A 70 0.13 -5.90 -24.00
N LYS A 71 0.58 -5.39 -25.16
CA LYS A 71 -0.30 -4.86 -26.20
C LYS A 71 -0.82 -6.01 -27.10
N LEU A 72 -2.04 -6.48 -26.82
CA LEU A 72 -2.68 -7.58 -27.56
C LEU A 72 -3.15 -7.18 -28.97
N HIS A 73 -3.55 -5.92 -29.16
CA HIS A 73 -4.10 -5.40 -30.42
C HIS A 73 -3.45 -4.08 -30.81
N SER A 74 -3.39 -3.79 -32.12
CA SER A 74 -2.86 -2.52 -32.63
C SER A 74 -3.97 -1.47 -32.78
N ASP A 75 -3.69 -0.28 -32.27
CA ASP A 75 -4.47 0.96 -32.43
C ASP A 75 -3.83 1.88 -33.50
N GLY A 76 -2.86 1.38 -34.27
CA GLY A 76 -2.04 2.15 -35.23
C GLY A 76 -0.82 2.84 -34.62
N THR A 77 -0.69 2.89 -33.28
CA THR A 77 0.46 3.48 -32.57
C THR A 77 1.49 2.42 -32.16
N LYS A 78 2.76 2.84 -32.03
CA LYS A 78 3.79 2.02 -31.36
C LYS A 78 3.65 2.09 -29.82
N TYR A 79 3.35 3.28 -29.31
CA TYR A 79 3.30 3.60 -27.89
C TYR A 79 1.84 3.86 -27.47
N GLY A 80 1.17 2.80 -27.00
CA GLY A 80 -0.16 2.87 -26.40
C GLY A 80 -0.12 2.59 -24.90
N VAL A 81 -1.24 2.74 -24.20
CA VAL A 81 -1.32 2.63 -22.72
C VAL A 81 -0.70 1.32 -22.19
N ASN A 82 -0.97 0.19 -22.84
CA ASN A 82 -0.38 -1.12 -22.52
C ASN A 82 1.16 -1.12 -22.66
N THR A 83 1.69 -0.53 -23.73
CA THR A 83 3.13 -0.41 -23.99
C THR A 83 3.79 0.41 -22.88
N GLU A 84 3.27 1.59 -22.59
CA GLU A 84 3.83 2.50 -21.59
C GLU A 84 3.70 1.95 -20.16
N THR A 85 2.61 1.23 -19.86
CA THR A 85 2.43 0.52 -18.59
C THR A 85 3.47 -0.59 -18.43
N THR A 86 3.68 -1.39 -19.49
CA THR A 86 4.71 -2.44 -19.53
C THR A 86 6.10 -1.84 -19.33
N TYR A 87 6.44 -0.77 -20.05
CA TYR A 87 7.75 -0.10 -19.94
C TYR A 87 7.98 0.55 -18.57
N ARG A 88 6.97 1.22 -18.00
CA ARG A 88 7.01 1.76 -16.63
C ARG A 88 7.34 0.65 -15.63
N LEU A 89 6.58 -0.44 -15.66
CA LEU A 89 6.73 -1.54 -14.70
C LEU A 89 8.08 -2.27 -14.85
N VAL A 90 8.56 -2.44 -16.08
CA VAL A 90 9.91 -2.97 -16.39
C VAL A 90 11.01 -2.06 -15.82
N ALA A 91 10.93 -0.74 -16.03
CA ALA A 91 11.88 0.21 -15.46
C ALA A 91 11.81 0.28 -13.92
N GLU A 92 10.60 0.21 -13.36
CA GLU A 92 10.34 0.27 -11.92
C GLU A 92 10.91 -0.96 -11.18
N ILE A 93 10.75 -2.17 -11.74
CA ILE A 93 11.35 -3.37 -11.15
C ILE A 93 12.88 -3.44 -11.40
N ALA A 94 13.36 -2.96 -12.55
CA ALA A 94 14.80 -2.85 -12.82
C ALA A 94 15.52 -1.94 -11.82
N ALA A 95 14.94 -0.77 -11.52
CA ALA A 95 15.49 0.18 -10.55
C ALA A 95 15.58 -0.44 -9.14
N ARG A 96 14.51 -1.08 -8.66
CA ARG A 96 14.50 -1.79 -7.36
C ARG A 96 15.47 -2.98 -7.33
N PHE A 97 15.60 -3.70 -8.45
CA PHE A 97 16.53 -4.81 -8.53
C PHE A 97 17.98 -4.32 -8.37
N THR A 98 18.35 -3.23 -9.04
CA THR A 98 19.64 -2.54 -8.88
C THR A 98 19.83 -2.03 -7.45
N GLU A 99 18.82 -1.37 -6.87
CA GLU A 99 18.87 -0.86 -5.48
C GLU A 99 19.18 -1.97 -4.46
N ARG A 100 18.62 -3.18 -4.65
CA ARG A 100 18.83 -4.34 -3.77
C ARG A 100 20.06 -5.21 -4.09
N ASN A 101 20.71 -5.02 -5.23
CA ASN A 101 21.72 -5.95 -5.76
C ASN A 101 22.93 -5.30 -6.46
N GLY A 102 23.02 -3.97 -6.53
CA GLY A 102 24.11 -3.21 -7.15
C GLY A 102 24.04 -3.11 -8.69
N SER A 103 23.47 -4.08 -9.39
CA SER A 103 23.39 -4.10 -10.87
C SER A 103 22.18 -4.89 -11.39
N THR A 104 21.95 -4.82 -12.71
CA THR A 104 21.09 -5.76 -13.45
C THR A 104 21.87 -6.75 -14.32
N HIS A 105 23.19 -6.58 -14.53
CA HIS A 105 23.99 -7.51 -15.35
C HIS A 105 24.40 -8.74 -14.52
N CYS A 106 24.26 -9.93 -15.10
CA CYS A 106 24.53 -11.19 -14.41
C CYS A 106 26.02 -11.32 -14.00
N ARG A 107 26.94 -10.72 -14.76
CA ARG A 107 28.38 -10.63 -14.50
C ARG A 107 28.65 -10.02 -13.12
N ASP A 108 28.15 -8.81 -12.90
CA ASP A 108 28.37 -8.05 -11.67
C ASP A 108 27.73 -8.74 -10.45
N LEU A 109 26.55 -9.31 -10.64
CA LEU A 109 25.78 -9.99 -9.57
C LEU A 109 26.51 -11.23 -9.03
N ILE A 110 27.05 -12.06 -9.93
CA ILE A 110 27.75 -13.30 -9.54
C ILE A 110 29.26 -13.10 -9.37
N GLU A 111 29.80 -11.95 -9.78
CA GLU A 111 31.22 -11.56 -9.79
C GLU A 111 32.11 -12.47 -10.67
N HIS A 112 31.54 -13.12 -11.70
CA HIS A 112 32.23 -14.08 -12.59
C HIS A 112 31.71 -13.99 -14.03
N ASP A 113 32.52 -14.41 -15.00
CA ASP A 113 32.12 -14.70 -16.38
C ASP A 113 31.76 -16.20 -16.55
N LEU A 114 30.69 -16.50 -17.28
CA LEU A 114 30.20 -17.87 -17.53
C LEU A 114 30.44 -18.35 -18.96
N SER A 115 30.92 -17.47 -19.84
CA SER A 115 31.50 -17.84 -21.13
C SER A 115 32.81 -18.60 -20.90
N ASP A 116 33.63 -18.13 -19.97
CA ASP A 116 34.79 -18.80 -19.40
C ASP A 116 34.41 -20.17 -18.78
N PRO A 117 35.03 -21.29 -19.21
CA PRO A 117 34.79 -22.61 -18.63
C PRO A 117 35.21 -22.79 -17.18
N ASP A 118 36.31 -22.17 -16.77
CA ASP A 118 36.94 -22.38 -15.46
C ASP A 118 36.23 -21.56 -14.38
N GLN A 119 35.94 -20.28 -14.66
CA GLN A 119 35.05 -19.47 -13.82
C GLN A 119 33.66 -20.10 -13.71
N ARG A 120 33.11 -20.69 -14.78
CA ARG A 120 31.85 -21.43 -14.71
C ARG A 120 31.95 -22.67 -13.80
N ALA A 121 33.05 -23.41 -13.82
CA ALA A 121 33.27 -24.53 -12.90
C ALA A 121 33.39 -24.06 -11.44
N GLU A 122 34.00 -22.89 -11.21
CA GLU A 122 34.06 -22.24 -9.91
C GLU A 122 32.66 -21.82 -9.39
N VAL A 123 31.82 -21.17 -10.20
CA VAL A 123 30.45 -20.79 -9.80
C VAL A 123 29.59 -22.02 -9.47
N VAL A 124 29.86 -23.19 -10.09
CA VAL A 124 29.26 -24.48 -9.69
C VAL A 124 29.82 -24.94 -8.34
N ARG A 125 31.15 -24.98 -8.17
CA ARG A 125 31.85 -25.38 -6.93
C ARG A 125 31.44 -24.57 -5.71
N LEU A 126 31.27 -23.25 -5.88
CA LEU A 126 30.84 -22.32 -4.82
C LEU A 126 29.32 -22.37 -4.53
N GLY A 127 28.55 -23.18 -5.28
CA GLY A 127 27.11 -23.31 -5.07
C GLY A 127 26.30 -22.03 -5.38
N TYR A 128 26.88 -21.05 -6.07
CA TYR A 128 26.26 -19.75 -6.35
C TYR A 128 24.95 -19.84 -7.15
N PHE A 129 24.75 -20.94 -7.89
CA PHE A 129 23.47 -21.28 -8.50
C PHE A 129 22.34 -21.52 -7.49
N LYS A 130 22.64 -22.00 -6.27
CA LYS A 130 21.65 -22.19 -5.20
C LYS A 130 21.58 -20.99 -4.26
N THR A 131 22.74 -20.42 -3.89
CA THR A 131 22.81 -19.33 -2.90
C THR A 131 22.48 -17.96 -3.51
N ARG A 132 23.37 -17.40 -4.35
CA ARG A 132 23.20 -16.06 -4.92
C ARG A 132 21.99 -15.95 -5.85
N ARG A 133 21.82 -16.92 -6.77
CA ARG A 133 20.70 -16.88 -7.74
C ARG A 133 19.32 -17.02 -7.09
N GLY A 134 19.23 -17.70 -5.94
CA GLY A 134 17.99 -17.75 -5.16
C GLY A 134 17.50 -16.36 -4.73
N LYS A 135 18.41 -15.48 -4.29
CA LYS A 135 18.10 -14.08 -3.97
C LYS A 135 17.60 -13.32 -5.20
N TYR A 136 18.27 -13.46 -6.35
CA TYR A 136 17.88 -12.74 -7.57
C TYR A 136 16.53 -13.20 -8.12
N ILE A 137 16.19 -14.49 -7.96
CA ILE A 137 14.84 -14.99 -8.27
C ILE A 137 13.82 -14.34 -7.33
N TYR A 138 14.05 -14.35 -6.02
CA TYR A 138 13.18 -13.68 -5.04
C TYR A 138 12.96 -12.19 -5.37
N ASP A 139 14.03 -11.42 -5.58
CA ASP A 139 13.96 -9.98 -5.90
C ASP A 139 13.30 -9.68 -7.25
N SER A 140 13.34 -10.60 -8.22
CA SER A 140 12.62 -10.46 -9.48
C SER A 140 11.14 -10.86 -9.40
N VAL A 141 10.78 -11.71 -8.44
CA VAL A 141 9.41 -12.22 -8.24
C VAL A 141 8.61 -11.34 -7.28
N ASP A 142 9.29 -10.49 -6.51
CA ASP A 142 8.72 -9.33 -5.80
C ASP A 142 8.32 -8.21 -6.79
N LEU A 143 7.45 -8.55 -7.75
CA LEU A 143 6.78 -7.63 -8.66
C LEU A 143 6.19 -6.43 -7.89
N PRO A 144 5.96 -5.27 -8.53
CA PRO A 144 5.28 -4.15 -7.88
C PRO A 144 3.96 -4.63 -7.25
N ASP A 145 3.83 -4.43 -5.94
CA ASP A 145 2.54 -4.53 -5.24
C ASP A 145 1.75 -3.28 -5.65
N GLU A 146 1.35 -3.26 -6.92
CA GLU A 146 0.81 -2.11 -7.64
C GLU A 146 -0.45 -1.58 -6.96
N TRP A 147 -1.20 -2.48 -6.31
CA TRP A 147 -2.31 -2.16 -5.45
C TRP A 147 -1.87 -1.40 -4.18
N TYR A 148 -0.97 -1.95 -3.35
CA TYR A 148 -0.46 -1.23 -2.16
C TYR A 148 0.24 0.09 -2.53
N LEU A 149 1.08 0.09 -3.57
CA LEU A 149 1.88 1.25 -3.99
C LEU A 149 1.05 2.39 -4.61
N THR A 150 -0.19 2.11 -4.99
CA THR A 150 -1.15 3.10 -5.50
C THR A 150 -2.14 3.54 -4.41
N THR A 151 -2.60 2.61 -3.57
CA THR A 151 -3.68 2.84 -2.58
C THR A 151 -3.21 3.13 -1.15
N GLY A 152 -2.01 2.69 -0.78
CA GLY A 152 -1.55 2.67 0.62
C GLY A 152 -2.31 1.72 1.54
N ASN A 153 -3.19 0.88 0.98
CA ASN A 153 -4.04 -0.03 1.72
C ASN A 153 -3.26 -1.31 2.04
N GLY A 154 -2.92 -1.49 3.32
CA GLY A 154 -2.11 -2.60 3.83
C GLY A 154 -2.83 -3.96 3.79
N PHE A 155 -2.34 -4.90 4.59
CA PHE A 155 -2.84 -6.29 4.59
C PHE A 155 -3.58 -6.62 5.91
N PRO A 156 -4.63 -7.46 5.86
CA PRO A 156 -5.15 -8.17 4.69
C PRO A 156 -6.04 -7.30 3.80
N SER A 157 -5.95 -7.50 2.48
CA SER A 157 -6.77 -6.77 1.48
C SER A 157 -8.28 -6.93 1.70
N ALA A 158 -8.72 -8.04 2.29
CA ALA A 158 -10.11 -8.29 2.69
C ALA A 158 -10.70 -7.25 3.67
N CYS A 159 -9.87 -6.44 4.35
CA CYS A 159 -10.33 -5.31 5.16
C CYS A 159 -10.99 -4.20 4.32
N TYR A 160 -10.64 -4.05 3.05
CA TYR A 160 -11.00 -2.90 2.21
C TYR A 160 -12.29 -3.11 1.42
N THR A 161 -13.01 -2.01 1.17
CA THR A 161 -14.39 -2.01 0.67
C THR A 161 -14.57 -2.79 -0.64
N VAL A 162 -13.67 -2.61 -1.62
CA VAL A 162 -13.80 -3.27 -2.93
C VAL A 162 -13.81 -4.80 -2.83
N PHE A 163 -12.98 -5.41 -1.97
CA PHE A 163 -12.94 -6.87 -1.82
C PHE A 163 -14.21 -7.42 -1.18
N LYS A 164 -14.77 -6.70 -0.20
CA LYS A 164 -16.08 -6.99 0.40
C LYS A 164 -17.21 -6.88 -0.65
N VAL A 165 -17.17 -5.86 -1.51
CA VAL A 165 -18.15 -5.65 -2.58
C VAL A 165 -18.05 -6.72 -3.68
N ILE A 166 -16.83 -7.13 -4.07
CA ILE A 166 -16.61 -8.27 -4.97
C ILE A 166 -17.19 -9.55 -4.36
N TRP A 167 -16.99 -9.77 -3.05
CA TRP A 167 -17.57 -10.92 -2.36
C TRP A 167 -19.10 -10.90 -2.41
N TYR A 168 -19.75 -9.76 -2.12
CA TYR A 168 -21.21 -9.64 -2.22
C TYR A 168 -21.72 -9.81 -3.66
N LYS A 169 -21.02 -9.26 -4.66
CA LYS A 169 -21.36 -9.45 -6.08
C LYS A 169 -21.32 -10.92 -6.51
N LYS A 170 -20.41 -11.72 -5.93
CA LYS A 170 -20.25 -13.15 -6.22
C LYS A 170 -21.27 -14.03 -5.47
N HIS A 171 -21.47 -13.82 -4.17
CA HIS A 171 -22.23 -14.73 -3.31
C HIS A 171 -23.67 -14.26 -3.03
N GLU A 172 -23.94 -12.95 -3.12
CA GLU A 172 -25.24 -12.33 -2.86
C GLU A 172 -25.78 -11.58 -4.11
N PRO A 173 -25.90 -12.24 -5.28
CA PRO A 173 -26.21 -11.56 -6.55
C PRO A 173 -27.61 -10.91 -6.57
N VAL A 174 -28.54 -11.34 -5.71
CA VAL A 174 -29.88 -10.73 -5.56
C VAL A 174 -29.80 -9.41 -4.78
N LEU A 175 -28.94 -9.34 -3.75
CA LEU A 175 -28.65 -8.10 -3.04
C LEU A 175 -27.87 -7.14 -3.93
N TRP A 176 -26.86 -7.63 -4.65
CA TRP A 176 -26.03 -6.84 -5.57
C TRP A 176 -26.87 -6.10 -6.62
N LYS A 177 -27.87 -6.77 -7.22
CA LYS A 177 -28.83 -6.15 -8.17
C LYS A 177 -29.65 -4.98 -7.60
N ARG A 178 -29.62 -4.75 -6.29
CA ARG A 178 -30.32 -3.65 -5.59
C ARG A 178 -29.38 -2.57 -5.07
N VAL A 179 -28.07 -2.70 -5.27
CA VAL A 179 -27.07 -1.69 -4.85
C VAL A 179 -27.11 -0.50 -5.81
N HIS A 180 -27.37 0.69 -5.27
CA HIS A 180 -27.30 1.95 -6.02
C HIS A 180 -26.02 2.74 -5.74
N LYS A 181 -25.59 2.81 -4.47
CA LYS A 181 -24.32 3.40 -4.03
C LYS A 181 -23.68 2.57 -2.91
N ILE A 182 -22.36 2.65 -2.80
CA ILE A 182 -21.55 2.09 -1.70
C ILE A 182 -21.03 3.27 -0.87
N LEU A 183 -21.39 3.35 0.41
CA LEU A 183 -21.07 4.50 1.27
C LEU A 183 -20.26 4.09 2.50
N GLY A 184 -19.45 5.02 3.01
CA GLY A 184 -18.95 4.96 4.38
C GLY A 184 -20.07 5.16 5.42
N THR A 185 -19.80 4.85 6.70
CA THR A 185 -20.76 5.12 7.79
C THR A 185 -21.02 6.61 7.95
N LYS A 186 -19.96 7.43 7.89
CA LYS A 186 -20.01 8.90 7.79
C LYS A 186 -20.89 9.35 6.63
N ASP A 187 -20.67 8.80 5.45
CA ASP A 187 -21.35 9.25 4.23
C ASP A 187 -22.82 8.82 4.20
N TYR A 188 -23.14 7.68 4.82
CA TYR A 188 -24.52 7.27 5.09
C TYR A 188 -25.22 8.23 6.07
N ILE A 189 -24.54 8.70 7.13
CA ILE A 189 -25.07 9.73 8.02
C ILE A 189 -25.26 11.06 7.26
N ASN A 190 -24.27 11.51 6.49
CA ASN A 190 -24.38 12.71 5.64
C ASN A 190 -25.57 12.62 4.67
N PHE A 191 -25.77 11.47 4.02
CA PHE A 191 -26.93 11.19 3.19
C PHE A 191 -28.24 11.21 4.00
N LYS A 192 -28.28 10.57 5.17
CA LYS A 192 -29.44 10.59 6.06
C LYS A 192 -29.78 12.01 6.54
N LEU A 193 -28.81 12.89 6.74
CA LEU A 193 -29.01 14.29 7.14
C LEU A 193 -29.38 15.24 5.98
N THR A 194 -28.87 15.01 4.75
CA THR A 194 -28.95 16.00 3.64
C THR A 194 -29.62 15.52 2.37
N GLY A 195 -29.75 14.20 2.18
CA GLY A 195 -30.18 13.57 0.92
C GLY A 195 -29.08 13.44 -0.15
N LYS A 196 -27.86 13.92 0.08
CA LYS A 196 -26.76 13.86 -0.91
C LYS A 196 -25.82 12.68 -0.68
N LEU A 197 -25.26 12.14 -1.77
CA LEU A 197 -24.46 10.91 -1.81
C LEU A 197 -22.99 11.22 -2.16
N LEU A 198 -22.30 11.89 -1.24
CA LEU A 198 -20.92 12.37 -1.38
C LEU A 198 -19.99 11.68 -0.37
N THR A 199 -18.71 11.56 -0.70
CA THR A 199 -17.63 11.13 0.20
C THR A 199 -16.49 12.15 0.19
N ASP A 200 -15.49 11.98 1.05
CA ASP A 200 -14.28 12.80 1.05
C ASP A 200 -13.01 11.97 0.76
N TYR A 201 -11.92 12.64 0.42
CA TYR A 201 -10.64 11.99 0.08
C TYR A 201 -10.17 10.99 1.16
N SER A 202 -10.35 11.31 2.45
CA SER A 202 -9.89 10.46 3.54
C SER A 202 -10.69 9.14 3.60
N TYR A 203 -12.02 9.19 3.47
CA TYR A 203 -12.84 7.97 3.42
C TYR A 203 -12.68 7.21 2.09
N ALA A 204 -12.56 7.94 0.97
CA ALA A 204 -12.28 7.34 -0.34
C ALA A 204 -10.95 6.56 -0.35
N SER A 205 -9.92 7.04 0.36
CA SER A 205 -8.64 6.33 0.47
C SER A 205 -8.72 4.96 1.16
N GLY A 206 -9.77 4.70 1.96
CA GLY A 206 -10.04 3.39 2.58
C GLY A 206 -10.80 2.38 1.71
N THR A 207 -11.01 2.66 0.41
CA THR A 207 -11.87 1.81 -0.45
C THR A 207 -11.19 0.60 -1.08
N GLY A 208 -9.86 0.60 -1.21
CA GLY A 208 -9.12 -0.37 -2.03
C GLY A 208 -9.05 -0.03 -3.52
N ILE A 209 -9.59 1.11 -3.97
CA ILE A 209 -9.57 1.55 -5.37
C ILE A 209 -9.14 3.02 -5.57
N TYR A 210 -8.56 3.66 -4.55
CA TYR A 210 -8.15 5.06 -4.60
C TYR A 210 -6.66 5.20 -4.97
N ASP A 211 -6.33 6.09 -5.90
CA ASP A 211 -4.96 6.48 -6.22
C ASP A 211 -4.54 7.66 -5.35
N LEU A 212 -3.64 7.41 -4.39
CA LEU A 212 -3.10 8.42 -3.48
C LEU A 212 -2.37 9.56 -4.22
N LYS A 213 -1.78 9.31 -5.39
CA LYS A 213 -1.03 10.32 -6.15
C LYS A 213 -1.93 11.07 -7.13
N GLY A 214 -2.90 10.40 -7.73
CA GLY A 214 -3.91 10.98 -8.62
C GLY A 214 -5.10 11.63 -7.90
N TRP A 215 -5.20 11.51 -6.57
CA TRP A 215 -6.24 12.04 -5.69
C TRP A 215 -7.69 11.64 -6.04
N LYS A 216 -7.85 10.49 -6.71
CA LYS A 216 -9.10 10.03 -7.33
C LYS A 216 -9.23 8.50 -7.30
N TYR A 217 -10.37 7.95 -7.69
CA TYR A 217 -10.44 6.50 -7.93
C TYR A 217 -9.59 6.07 -9.14
N CYS A 218 -8.81 5.01 -8.97
CA CYS A 218 -8.04 4.34 -10.01
C CYS A 218 -8.98 3.61 -10.97
N HIS A 219 -8.94 3.99 -12.26
CA HIS A 219 -9.82 3.45 -13.28
C HIS A 219 -9.51 1.98 -13.57
N GLU A 220 -8.24 1.61 -13.47
CA GLU A 220 -7.69 0.28 -13.66
C GLU A 220 -8.22 -0.67 -12.57
N PHE A 221 -8.25 -0.24 -11.30
CA PHE A 221 -8.79 -1.06 -10.21
C PHE A 221 -10.33 -1.12 -10.21
N ILE A 222 -11.03 -0.05 -10.58
CA ILE A 222 -12.47 -0.10 -10.85
C ILE A 222 -12.75 -1.17 -11.93
N THR A 223 -12.05 -1.09 -13.05
CA THR A 223 -12.21 -2.05 -14.17
C THR A 223 -11.89 -3.48 -13.76
N ALA A 224 -10.76 -3.71 -13.09
CA ALA A 224 -10.34 -5.04 -12.62
C ALA A 224 -11.29 -5.65 -11.56
N SER A 225 -11.91 -4.82 -10.71
CA SER A 225 -12.94 -5.28 -9.76
C SER A 225 -14.25 -5.69 -10.44
N GLY A 226 -14.47 -5.22 -11.68
CA GLY A 226 -15.74 -5.33 -12.40
C GLY A 226 -16.91 -4.64 -11.67
N ILE A 227 -16.63 -3.75 -10.72
CA ILE A 227 -17.65 -2.95 -10.02
C ILE A 227 -17.87 -1.67 -10.84
N PRO A 228 -19.12 -1.31 -11.19
CA PRO A 228 -19.40 -0.12 -11.98
C PRO A 228 -18.83 1.17 -11.35
N ALA A 229 -18.39 2.12 -12.18
CA ALA A 229 -17.83 3.38 -11.68
C ALA A 229 -18.88 4.23 -10.95
N ASP A 230 -20.16 4.10 -11.34
CA ASP A 230 -21.28 4.91 -10.85
C ASP A 230 -21.86 4.44 -9.50
N VAL A 231 -21.52 3.25 -8.99
CA VAL A 231 -21.90 2.87 -7.61
C VAL A 231 -21.01 3.52 -6.54
N TRP A 232 -19.89 4.13 -6.93
CA TRP A 232 -19.04 4.88 -6.00
C TRP A 232 -19.55 6.34 -5.85
N PRO A 233 -19.46 6.95 -4.66
CA PRO A 233 -19.88 8.33 -4.41
C PRO A 233 -18.89 9.34 -5.03
N GLU A 234 -19.36 10.55 -5.29
CA GLU A 234 -18.47 11.64 -5.73
C GLU A 234 -17.57 12.08 -4.57
N ILE A 235 -16.29 12.31 -4.85
CA ILE A 235 -15.28 12.70 -3.85
C ILE A 235 -15.16 14.22 -3.83
N VAL A 236 -15.46 14.83 -2.67
CA VAL A 236 -15.30 16.27 -2.41
C VAL A 236 -14.24 16.53 -1.32
N PRO A 237 -13.74 17.77 -1.16
CA PRO A 237 -12.91 18.11 0.01
C PRO A 237 -13.65 17.84 1.33
N SER A 238 -12.95 17.39 2.37
CA SER A 238 -13.52 17.12 3.69
C SER A 238 -14.25 18.36 4.28
N THR A 239 -13.80 19.56 3.94
CA THR A 239 -14.39 20.87 4.31
C THR A 239 -15.59 21.29 3.45
N HIS A 240 -16.01 20.50 2.46
CA HIS A 240 -17.14 20.85 1.60
C HIS A 240 -18.47 20.86 2.38
N VAL A 241 -19.18 21.98 2.35
CA VAL A 241 -20.54 22.11 2.89
C VAL A 241 -21.50 21.35 1.96
N ILE A 242 -21.93 20.16 2.39
CA ILE A 242 -22.87 19.31 1.64
C ILE A 242 -24.21 20.03 1.48
N GLY A 243 -24.68 20.70 2.53
CA GLY A 243 -25.94 21.45 2.52
C GLY A 243 -26.41 21.77 3.93
N LYS A 244 -27.70 22.09 4.06
CA LYS A 244 -28.40 22.14 5.35
C LYS A 244 -28.88 20.73 5.74
N VAL A 245 -29.08 20.51 7.04
CA VAL A 245 -29.89 19.38 7.54
C VAL A 245 -31.32 19.49 6.98
N ARG A 246 -31.96 18.36 6.63
CA ARG A 246 -33.36 18.38 6.20
C ARG A 246 -34.30 18.67 7.37
N SER A 247 -35.37 19.42 7.09
CA SER A 247 -36.22 20.04 8.12
C SER A 247 -36.85 19.05 9.10
N GLU A 248 -37.26 17.87 8.64
CA GLU A 248 -37.87 16.86 9.50
C GLU A 248 -36.88 16.32 10.56
N ILE A 249 -35.58 16.26 10.22
CA ILE A 249 -34.52 15.87 11.17
C ILE A 249 -34.11 17.07 12.04
N ALA A 250 -34.14 18.28 11.50
CA ALA A 250 -33.90 19.49 12.29
C ALA A 250 -34.91 19.59 13.45
N GLU A 251 -36.19 19.37 13.15
CA GLU A 251 -37.28 19.33 14.13
C GLU A 251 -37.12 18.17 15.13
N GLU A 252 -36.88 16.94 14.66
CA GLU A 252 -36.65 15.76 15.52
C GLU A 252 -35.47 15.94 16.49
N MET A 253 -34.39 16.61 16.06
CA MET A 253 -33.18 16.84 16.86
C MET A 253 -33.20 18.15 17.66
N GLY A 254 -34.24 18.98 17.56
CA GLY A 254 -34.27 20.31 18.20
C GLY A 254 -33.25 21.32 17.64
N LEU A 255 -32.84 21.14 16.39
CA LEU A 255 -31.86 21.97 15.68
C LEU A 255 -32.52 23.04 14.81
N SER A 256 -31.77 24.11 14.48
CA SER A 256 -32.21 25.05 13.46
C SER A 256 -32.15 24.43 12.06
N ASN A 257 -33.14 24.76 11.22
CA ASN A 257 -33.12 24.50 9.77
C ASN A 257 -31.90 25.09 9.05
N ASP A 258 -31.19 26.05 9.66
CA ASP A 258 -29.96 26.64 9.10
C ASP A 258 -28.68 25.87 9.43
N VAL A 259 -28.74 24.79 10.22
CA VAL A 259 -27.56 23.97 10.56
C VAL A 259 -26.96 23.34 9.30
N LEU A 260 -25.70 23.65 9.04
CA LEU A 260 -24.93 23.16 7.91
C LEU A 260 -24.29 21.80 8.22
N VAL A 261 -24.32 20.90 7.24
CA VAL A 261 -23.61 19.61 7.25
C VAL A 261 -22.39 19.72 6.35
N VAL A 262 -21.22 19.48 6.93
CA VAL A 262 -19.91 19.49 6.24
C VAL A 262 -19.44 18.05 6.06
N CYS A 263 -18.76 17.75 4.95
CA CYS A 263 -18.49 16.36 4.54
C CYS A 263 -17.69 15.54 5.57
N GLY A 264 -16.80 16.18 6.32
CA GLY A 264 -15.98 15.54 7.36
C GLY A 264 -14.93 14.59 6.77
N GLY A 265 -14.36 13.74 7.61
CA GLY A 265 -13.38 12.71 7.21
C GLY A 265 -13.42 11.49 8.12
N VAL A 266 -12.58 10.48 7.85
CA VAL A 266 -12.42 9.33 8.75
C VAL A 266 -11.84 9.74 10.11
N ASP A 267 -12.13 8.94 11.12
CA ASP A 267 -11.63 9.05 12.49
C ASP A 267 -10.11 9.30 12.57
N ASN A 268 -9.30 8.48 11.90
CA ASN A 268 -7.83 8.58 11.95
C ASN A 268 -7.27 9.87 11.36
N SER A 269 -7.92 10.42 10.34
CA SER A 269 -7.52 11.68 9.69
C SER A 269 -8.08 12.90 10.42
N CYS A 270 -9.27 12.80 11.02
CA CYS A 270 -9.78 13.79 11.98
C CYS A 270 -8.88 13.84 13.24
N MET A 271 -8.51 12.69 13.78
CA MET A 271 -7.62 12.55 14.93
C MET A 271 -6.23 13.13 14.64
N ALA A 272 -5.69 12.94 13.43
CA ALA A 272 -4.46 13.59 12.99
C ALA A 272 -4.57 15.13 13.02
N LEU A 273 -5.62 15.68 12.41
CA LEU A 273 -5.89 17.12 12.44
C LEU A 273 -6.01 17.65 13.88
N GLY A 274 -6.89 17.05 14.69
CA GLY A 274 -7.12 17.43 16.09
C GLY A 274 -6.03 17.00 17.07
N ALA A 275 -4.94 16.39 16.61
CA ALA A 275 -3.69 16.18 17.35
C ALA A 275 -2.58 17.19 16.94
N LYS A 276 -2.95 18.28 16.25
CA LYS A 276 -2.02 19.29 15.68
C LYS A 276 -1.11 18.75 14.57
N ASN A 277 -1.42 17.62 13.93
CA ASN A 277 -0.57 16.97 12.93
C ASN A 277 -0.67 17.64 11.54
N ILE A 278 -0.59 18.97 11.52
CA ILE A 278 -0.93 19.85 10.39
C ILE A 278 0.29 20.37 9.60
N LYS A 279 1.46 19.73 9.75
CA LYS A 279 2.73 20.09 9.08
C LYS A 279 3.53 18.82 8.75
N GLU A 280 4.36 18.90 7.71
CA GLU A 280 5.29 17.85 7.29
C GLU A 280 6.09 17.27 8.46
N GLY A 281 6.31 15.95 8.45
CA GLY A 281 7.11 15.22 9.44
C GLY A 281 6.54 15.21 10.87
N ARG A 282 5.37 15.83 11.14
CA ARG A 282 4.75 15.72 12.46
C ARG A 282 4.18 14.33 12.68
N VAL A 283 4.39 13.81 13.89
CA VAL A 283 3.88 12.52 14.34
C VAL A 283 2.96 12.73 15.54
N TYR A 284 1.81 12.06 15.55
CA TYR A 284 1.01 11.88 16.76
C TYR A 284 0.91 10.40 17.12
N THR A 285 0.63 10.11 18.39
CA THR A 285 0.29 8.77 18.86
C THR A 285 -1.06 8.77 19.56
N SER A 286 -1.84 7.72 19.33
CA SER A 286 -3.02 7.34 20.11
C SER A 286 -2.75 5.98 20.75
N LEU A 287 -2.98 5.87 22.05
CA LEU A 287 -2.68 4.69 22.86
C LEU A 287 -3.96 4.26 23.60
N GLY A 288 -4.76 3.41 22.95
CA GLY A 288 -5.96 2.80 23.53
C GLY A 288 -5.78 1.28 23.65
N SER A 289 -6.86 0.53 23.45
CA SER A 289 -6.82 -0.95 23.36
C SER A 289 -5.93 -1.46 22.22
N SER A 290 -5.61 -0.59 21.25
CA SER A 290 -4.53 -0.75 20.28
C SER A 290 -3.72 0.57 20.22
N ALA A 291 -2.48 0.46 19.75
CA ALA A 291 -1.60 1.61 19.54
C ALA A 291 -1.59 2.05 18.07
N TRP A 292 -1.58 3.35 17.84
CA TRP A 292 -1.52 3.99 16.52
C TRP A 292 -0.53 5.15 16.57
N ILE A 293 0.41 5.22 15.64
CA ILE A 293 1.40 6.30 15.54
C ILE A 293 1.45 6.76 14.11
N ALA A 294 0.87 7.93 13.81
CA ALA A 294 0.74 8.39 12.43
C ALA A 294 1.55 9.63 12.14
N VAL A 295 2.36 9.56 11.08
CA VAL A 295 3.08 10.70 10.51
C VAL A 295 2.22 11.40 9.45
N SER A 296 2.16 12.73 9.52
CA SER A 296 1.56 13.58 8.48
C SER A 296 2.64 14.03 7.51
N SER A 297 2.45 13.76 6.21
CA SER A 297 3.41 14.14 5.17
C SER A 297 2.71 14.56 3.86
N GLU A 298 3.36 15.45 3.10
CA GLU A 298 3.00 15.88 1.74
C GLU A 298 3.15 14.75 0.71
N LYS A 299 3.80 13.63 1.09
CA LYS A 299 3.99 12.44 0.25
C LYS A 299 3.51 11.18 0.99
N PRO A 300 2.91 10.20 0.31
CA PRO A 300 2.48 8.97 0.96
C PRO A 300 3.71 8.13 1.36
N VAL A 301 3.84 7.81 2.65
CA VAL A 301 4.98 7.05 3.20
C VAL A 301 4.72 5.55 3.01
N LEU A 302 5.08 5.04 1.84
CA LEU A 302 4.82 3.66 1.41
C LEU A 302 6.08 2.79 1.57
N ASP A 303 5.94 1.65 2.24
CA ASP A 303 7.03 0.69 2.44
C ASP A 303 6.57 -0.74 2.11
N LYS A 304 7.37 -1.52 1.36
CA LYS A 304 7.01 -2.88 0.92
C LYS A 304 7.12 -3.96 2.00
N GLN A 305 7.99 -3.77 2.99
CA GLN A 305 8.31 -4.71 4.06
C GLN A 305 7.37 -4.51 5.26
N TYR A 306 7.26 -3.27 5.75
CA TYR A 306 6.46 -2.90 6.91
C TYR A 306 4.99 -2.61 6.55
N LYS A 307 4.70 -2.28 5.29
CA LYS A 307 3.37 -1.96 4.75
C LYS A 307 2.51 -1.08 5.69
N PRO A 308 3.02 0.09 6.14
CA PRO A 308 2.24 1.02 6.95
C PRO A 308 0.93 1.37 6.25
N TYR A 309 -0.12 1.49 7.04
CA TYR A 309 -1.43 1.91 6.53
C TYR A 309 -1.38 3.39 6.20
N VAL A 310 -1.56 3.74 4.93
CA VAL A 310 -1.54 5.14 4.45
C VAL A 310 -2.93 5.54 3.98
N PHE A 311 -3.38 6.70 4.46
CA PHE A 311 -4.67 7.31 4.10
C PHE A 311 -4.47 8.77 3.70
N ALA A 312 -5.42 9.33 2.96
CA ALA A 312 -5.45 10.78 2.75
C ALA A 312 -5.84 11.50 4.06
N HIS A 313 -5.15 12.59 4.36
CA HIS A 313 -5.49 13.46 5.49
C HIS A 313 -6.71 14.32 5.12
N VAL A 314 -7.43 14.84 6.13
CA VAL A 314 -8.50 15.85 5.94
C VAL A 314 -7.98 17.25 5.58
N MET A 315 -6.67 17.37 5.37
CA MET A 315 -6.02 18.58 4.85
C MET A 315 -5.66 18.34 3.39
N PRO A 316 -5.91 19.29 2.47
CA PRO A 316 -5.50 19.17 1.09
C PRO A 316 -4.00 18.85 0.97
N ASN A 317 -3.65 17.96 0.04
CA ASN A 317 -2.28 17.58 -0.30
C ASN A 317 -1.46 16.89 0.82
N MET A 318 -2.11 16.41 1.89
CA MET A 318 -1.46 15.71 3.00
C MET A 318 -1.95 14.26 3.14
N PHE A 319 -1.07 13.37 3.61
CA PHE A 319 -1.32 11.96 3.91
C PHE A 319 -1.05 11.67 5.40
N THR A 320 -1.62 10.58 5.91
CA THR A 320 -1.38 10.08 7.27
C THR A 320 -1.00 8.59 7.22
N SER A 321 0.15 8.22 7.82
CA SER A 321 0.77 6.89 7.65
C SER A 321 1.15 6.26 8.99
N ALA A 322 0.69 5.03 9.29
CA ALA A 322 0.63 4.52 10.68
C ALA A 322 1.60 3.35 11.04
N VAL A 323 2.20 3.44 12.23
CA VAL A 323 3.15 2.47 12.88
C VAL A 323 2.97 2.46 14.43
N SER A 324 3.92 1.89 15.20
CA SER A 324 4.04 1.92 16.69
C SER A 324 5.47 1.46 17.10
N ILE A 325 6.11 1.64 18.28
CA ILE A 325 6.02 2.37 19.60
C ILE A 325 7.49 2.45 20.13
N PHE A 326 8.02 3.29 21.05
CA PHE A 326 7.63 4.30 22.08
C PHE A 326 8.73 5.40 22.17
N ALA A 327 8.65 6.41 23.06
CA ALA A 327 9.59 7.55 23.20
C ALA A 327 11.10 7.20 23.14
N ASP A 328 11.62 6.45 24.13
CA ASP A 328 13.03 6.02 24.20
C ASP A 328 13.43 5.11 23.02
N VAL A 329 12.48 4.42 22.40
CA VAL A 329 12.69 3.52 21.26
C VAL A 329 12.80 4.31 19.94
N PHE A 330 12.01 5.38 19.80
CA PHE A 330 12.10 6.32 18.67
C PHE A 330 13.19 7.38 18.82
N ASN A 331 13.82 7.48 19.99
CA ASN A 331 14.69 8.60 20.36
C ASN A 331 14.03 9.97 20.13
N THR A 332 12.74 10.09 20.50
CA THR A 332 11.93 11.28 20.20
C THR A 332 11.08 11.73 21.38
N ARG A 333 10.88 13.05 21.45
CA ARG A 333 10.11 13.71 22.50
C ARG A 333 8.62 13.51 22.31
N ILE A 334 7.93 13.03 23.35
CA ILE A 334 6.46 12.96 23.38
C ILE A 334 5.89 14.15 24.14
N LEU A 335 4.84 14.76 23.57
CA LEU A 335 4.09 15.88 24.14
C LEU A 335 2.63 15.46 24.33
N LYS A 336 2.17 15.34 25.58
CA LYS A 336 0.74 15.19 25.88
C LYS A 336 0.08 16.55 26.02
N THR A 337 -1.17 16.66 25.55
CA THR A 337 -1.95 17.90 25.57
C THR A 337 -3.35 17.67 26.15
N ASN A 338 -4.01 18.75 26.55
CA ASN A 338 -5.33 18.72 27.22
C ASN A 338 -6.51 18.23 26.36
N ILE A 339 -6.26 17.77 25.13
CA ILE A 339 -7.29 17.24 24.22
C ILE A 339 -7.45 15.72 24.39
N ASP A 340 -6.39 15.02 24.79
CA ASP A 340 -6.37 13.58 25.09
C ASP A 340 -7.21 12.74 24.10
N GLN A 341 -8.38 12.23 24.51
CA GLN A 341 -9.24 11.36 23.70
C GLN A 341 -10.14 12.12 22.69
N ASP A 342 -10.36 13.43 22.88
CA ASP A 342 -11.26 14.25 22.05
C ASP A 342 -10.65 14.67 20.70
N ALA A 343 -9.43 14.22 20.37
CA ALA A 343 -8.71 14.64 19.16
C ALA A 343 -9.50 14.38 17.86
N ALA A 344 -10.21 13.26 17.75
CA ALA A 344 -11.06 12.99 16.58
C ALA A 344 -12.24 13.98 16.48
N ALA A 345 -12.88 14.31 17.61
CA ALA A 345 -14.00 15.25 17.67
C ALA A 345 -13.54 16.70 17.40
N LEU A 346 -12.39 17.11 17.95
CA LEU A 346 -11.77 18.42 17.66
C LEU A 346 -11.40 18.54 16.17
N GLY A 347 -10.89 17.46 15.56
CA GLY A 347 -10.64 17.41 14.13
C GLY A 347 -11.91 17.63 13.30
N ALA A 348 -12.98 16.87 13.59
CA ALA A 348 -14.27 17.04 12.91
C ALA A 348 -14.85 18.45 13.08
N ALA A 349 -14.79 19.02 14.30
CA ALA A 349 -15.22 20.38 14.59
C ALA A 349 -14.38 21.44 13.84
N ALA A 350 -13.07 21.23 13.68
CA ALA A 350 -12.19 22.11 12.91
C ALA A 350 -12.48 22.04 11.40
N ILE A 351 -12.80 20.86 10.85
CA ILE A 351 -13.26 20.71 9.45
C ILE A 351 -14.56 21.50 9.24
N ALA A 352 -15.52 21.37 10.15
CA ALA A 352 -16.77 22.12 10.10
C ALA A 352 -16.53 23.64 10.23
N ALA A 353 -15.65 24.07 11.13
CA ALA A 353 -15.34 25.48 11.33
C ALA A 353 -14.64 26.12 10.11
N VAL A 354 -13.79 25.37 9.40
CA VAL A 354 -13.19 25.84 8.13
C VAL A 354 -14.22 25.80 6.99
N GLY A 355 -14.99 24.72 6.86
CA GLY A 355 -16.01 24.57 5.81
C GLY A 355 -17.11 25.63 5.87
N CYS A 356 -17.54 26.00 7.07
CA CYS A 356 -18.51 27.07 7.32
C CYS A 356 -17.90 28.48 7.37
N GLY A 357 -16.60 28.64 7.08
CA GLY A 357 -15.93 29.95 7.01
C GLY A 357 -15.65 30.65 8.35
N LEU A 358 -15.96 30.02 9.50
CA LEU A 358 -15.63 30.54 10.83
C LEU A 358 -14.11 30.61 11.08
N TRP A 359 -13.38 29.72 10.41
CA TRP A 359 -11.92 29.62 10.42
C TRP A 359 -11.42 29.72 8.98
N SER A 360 -10.40 30.55 8.73
CA SER A 360 -9.80 30.68 7.39
C SER A 360 -8.89 29.50 7.01
N ASN A 361 -8.38 28.78 8.01
CA ASN A 361 -7.54 27.59 7.87
C ASN A 361 -7.47 26.82 9.21
N PHE A 362 -6.70 25.73 9.24
CA PHE A 362 -6.54 24.87 10.40
C PHE A 362 -5.54 25.37 11.47
N GLU A 363 -4.79 26.45 11.26
CA GLU A 363 -3.77 26.92 12.22
C GLU A 363 -4.37 27.31 13.59
N LYS A 364 -5.67 27.61 13.68
CA LYS A 364 -6.36 27.85 14.96
C LYS A 364 -6.27 26.65 15.93
N ILE A 365 -6.14 25.41 15.44
CA ILE A 365 -5.84 24.23 16.31
C ILE A 365 -4.56 24.43 17.12
N ASN A 366 -3.56 25.17 16.61
CA ASN A 366 -2.33 25.39 17.36
C ASN A 366 -2.54 26.15 18.68
N ALA A 367 -3.59 26.99 18.79
CA ALA A 367 -3.92 27.76 19.99
C ALA A 367 -4.85 27.02 20.99
N ILE A 368 -5.55 25.96 20.57
CA ILE A 368 -6.52 25.24 21.42
C ILE A 368 -5.81 24.30 22.41
N HIS A 369 -4.74 23.63 21.97
CA HIS A 369 -3.98 22.70 22.81
C HIS A 369 -2.99 23.42 23.72
N LYS A 370 -3.11 23.13 25.01
CA LYS A 370 -2.14 23.40 26.08
C LYS A 370 -1.33 22.14 26.35
N ALA A 371 -0.04 22.30 26.60
CA ALA A 371 0.81 21.20 27.07
C ALA A 371 0.35 20.76 28.47
N VAL A 372 0.35 19.45 28.72
CA VAL A 372 0.05 18.84 30.02
C VAL A 372 1.27 18.12 30.58
N GLU A 373 1.98 17.40 29.72
CA GLU A 373 3.15 16.60 30.06
C GLU A 373 4.10 16.56 28.85
N MET A 374 5.40 16.51 29.11
CA MET A 374 6.44 16.44 28.09
C MET A 374 7.51 15.46 28.56
N VAL A 375 7.75 14.43 27.76
CA VAL A 375 8.72 13.36 28.05
C VAL A 375 9.83 13.44 27.00
N GLU A 376 11.03 13.78 27.44
CA GLU A 376 12.27 13.72 26.66
C GLU A 376 12.84 12.28 26.75
N PRO A 377 13.48 11.75 25.70
CA PRO A 377 14.02 10.39 25.70
C PRO A 377 15.27 10.24 26.60
N ASP A 378 15.38 9.14 27.33
CA ASP A 378 16.59 8.78 28.08
C ASP A 378 17.63 8.16 27.13
N VAL A 379 18.79 8.82 27.00
CA VAL A 379 19.86 8.44 26.07
C VAL A 379 20.46 7.07 26.38
N ASP A 380 20.56 6.69 27.66
CA ASP A 380 21.13 5.39 28.04
C ASP A 380 20.10 4.27 27.96
N ASN A 381 18.79 4.55 28.09
CA ASN A 381 17.73 3.63 27.71
C ASN A 381 17.67 3.44 26.19
N ASN A 382 17.71 4.52 25.41
CA ASN A 382 17.75 4.45 23.95
C ASN A 382 18.91 3.55 23.46
N ARG A 383 20.12 3.74 23.98
CA ARG A 383 21.30 2.86 23.72
C ARG A 383 21.11 1.38 24.13
N LYS A 384 20.19 1.07 25.05
CA LYS A 384 19.80 -0.33 25.36
C LYS A 384 18.80 -0.83 24.32
N TYR A 385 17.80 -0.02 23.96
CA TYR A 385 16.80 -0.37 22.95
C TYR A 385 17.40 -0.56 21.55
N GLU A 386 18.36 0.27 21.12
CA GLU A 386 19.10 0.07 19.86
C GLU A 386 19.79 -1.30 19.78
N LYS A 387 20.30 -1.82 20.91
CA LYS A 387 20.95 -3.14 20.99
C LYS A 387 19.96 -4.29 21.09
N LEU A 388 18.76 -4.04 21.63
CA LEU A 388 17.69 -5.01 21.74
C LEU A 388 16.89 -5.15 20.44
N LEU A 389 16.78 -4.09 19.64
CA LEU A 389 15.96 -4.05 18.43
C LEU A 389 16.31 -5.15 17.40
N PRO A 390 17.59 -5.44 17.06
CA PRO A 390 17.93 -6.54 16.16
C PRO A 390 17.49 -7.91 16.70
N VAL A 391 17.62 -8.13 18.01
CA VAL A 391 17.23 -9.38 18.68
C VAL A 391 15.70 -9.54 18.71
N PHE A 392 14.98 -8.42 18.93
CA PHE A 392 13.52 -8.39 18.86
C PHE A 392 13.00 -8.70 17.44
N VAL A 393 13.59 -8.08 16.41
CA VAL A 393 13.26 -8.36 15.00
C VAL A 393 13.51 -9.82 14.66
N GLN A 394 14.69 -10.37 14.99
CA GLN A 394 15.01 -11.78 14.78
C GLN A 394 14.04 -12.73 15.51
N SER A 395 13.64 -12.39 16.74
CA SER A 395 12.66 -13.18 17.50
C SER A 395 11.27 -13.15 16.85
N ALA A 396 10.82 -11.99 16.35
CA ALA A 396 9.56 -11.85 15.62
C ALA A 396 9.58 -12.61 14.29
N GLU A 397 10.69 -12.58 13.55
CA GLU A 397 10.86 -13.36 12.31
C GLU A 397 10.78 -14.88 12.56
N TYR A 398 11.41 -15.39 13.62
CA TYR A 398 11.30 -16.80 14.00
C TYR A 398 9.89 -17.17 14.47
N GLN A 399 9.21 -16.31 15.23
CA GLN A 399 7.81 -16.54 15.61
C GLN A 399 6.88 -16.57 14.39
N ALA A 400 7.10 -15.71 13.39
CA ALA A 400 6.37 -15.74 12.13
C ALA A 400 6.62 -17.05 11.35
N GLN A 401 7.87 -17.50 11.24
CA GLN A 401 8.22 -18.77 10.58
C GLN A 401 7.59 -19.99 11.28
N ILE A 402 7.53 -19.99 12.61
CA ILE A 402 6.86 -21.02 13.41
C ILE A 402 5.34 -20.96 13.19
N SER A 403 4.75 -19.77 13.12
CA SER A 403 3.31 -19.59 12.86
C SER A 403 2.91 -20.06 11.46
N ASP A 404 3.71 -19.73 10.42
CA ASP A 404 3.53 -20.27 9.07
C ASP A 404 3.63 -21.81 9.08
N SER A 405 4.64 -22.37 9.76
CA SER A 405 4.83 -23.84 9.86
C SER A 405 3.67 -24.54 10.60
N LEU A 406 3.14 -23.94 11.67
CA LEU A 406 1.99 -24.47 12.41
C LEU A 406 0.70 -24.42 11.58
N ARG A 407 0.56 -23.44 10.68
CA ARG A 407 -0.60 -23.31 9.78
C ARG A 407 -0.61 -24.37 8.67
N GLU A 408 0.55 -24.91 8.29
CA GLU A 408 0.66 -26.00 7.32
C GLU A 408 0.35 -27.39 7.93
N ILE A 409 0.22 -27.50 9.26
CA ILE A 409 -0.17 -28.73 9.94
C ILE A 409 -1.70 -28.74 10.13
N GLU A 410 -2.41 -29.50 9.29
CA GLU A 410 -3.80 -29.85 9.55
C GLU A 410 -3.88 -30.79 10.78
N LEU A 411 -4.57 -30.34 11.84
CA LEU A 411 -4.82 -31.05 13.11
C LEU A 411 -6.32 -31.37 13.27
#